data_AF-A0A0K1QC44-F1
#
_entry.id   AF-A0A0K1QC44-F1
#
_cell.length_a   1.000
_cell.length_b   1.000
_cell.length_c   1.000
_cell.angle_alpha   90.00
_cell.angle_beta   90.00
_cell.angle_gamma   90.00
#
_symmetry.space_group_name_H-M   'P 1'
#
loop_
_entity.id
_entity.type
_entity.pdbx_description
1 polymer ?
#
loop_
_entity_poly.entity_id
_entity_poly.type
_entity_poly.pdbx_seq_one_letter_code
_entity_poly.pdbx_strand_id
1 'polypeptide(L)' 'MIRATSCGRCGTRYDGHAFGSLAPVERLDRDALAAIVVRWPEGTTVEVRACAKCARPIARLTRQAGGRA' A
#
# COMPACT_ATOMS: atom_id res chain seq x y z
N MET A 1 4.48 -13.96 4.16
CA MET A 1 3.52 -13.59 5.23
C MET A 1 2.75 -12.35 4.83
N ILE A 2 1.42 -12.43 4.87
CA ILE A 2 0.54 -11.31 4.54
C ILE A 2 0.43 -10.41 5.78
N ARG A 3 1.07 -9.24 5.78
CA ARG A 3 1.00 -8.29 6.92
C ARG A 3 -0.39 -7.68 7.05
N ALA A 4 -0.97 -7.77 8.24
CA ALA A 4 -2.18 -7.03 8.59
C ALA A 4 -1.89 -5.52 8.59
N THR A 5 -2.83 -4.73 8.12
CA THR A 5 -2.75 -3.27 8.02
C THR A 5 -3.87 -2.64 8.84
N SER A 6 -3.54 -1.65 9.66
CA SER A 6 -4.52 -0.95 10.51
C SER A 6 -4.76 0.46 9.99
N CYS A 7 -6.01 0.92 10.05
CA CYS A 7 -6.33 2.32 9.83
C CYS A 7 -5.79 3.15 11.00
N GLY A 8 -4.83 4.04 10.74
CA GLY A 8 -4.26 4.92 11.77
C GLY A 8 -5.25 5.90 12.41
N ARG A 9 -6.42 6.12 11.78
CA ARG A 9 -7.46 7.01 12.32
C ARG A 9 -8.44 6.30 13.26
N CYS A 10 -9.08 5.22 12.78
CA CYS A 10 -10.19 4.58 13.49
C CYS A 10 -9.83 3.22 14.13
N GLY A 11 -8.58 2.76 13.95
CA GLY A 11 -8.08 1.52 14.54
C GLY A 11 -8.55 0.24 13.86
N THR A 12 -9.44 0.29 12.87
CA THR A 12 -9.90 -0.90 12.14
C THR A 12 -8.72 -1.64 11.51
N ARG A 13 -8.67 -2.96 11.73
CA ARG A 13 -7.63 -3.85 11.22
C ARG A 13 -8.13 -4.61 10.00
N TYR A 14 -7.25 -4.76 9.01
CA TYR A 14 -7.48 -5.54 7.80
C TYR A 14 -6.36 -6.56 7.68
N ASP A 15 -6.69 -7.83 7.45
CA ASP A 15 -5.69 -8.74 6.88
C ASP A 15 -5.36 -8.29 5.44
N GLY A 16 -4.35 -8.90 4.81
CA GLY A 16 -3.95 -8.42 3.49
C GLY A 16 -4.87 -8.81 2.34
N HIS A 17 -5.75 -9.80 2.48
CA HIS A 17 -6.82 -10.05 1.50
C HIS A 17 -7.89 -8.97 1.62
N ALA A 18 -8.39 -8.73 2.84
CA ALA A 18 -9.34 -7.67 3.15
C ALA A 18 -8.83 -6.29 2.73
N PHE A 19 -7.54 -6.01 2.92
CA PHE A 19 -6.91 -4.76 2.46
C PHE A 19 -6.91 -4.66 0.93
N GLY A 20 -6.61 -5.74 0.21
CA GLY A 20 -6.61 -5.77 -1.26
C GLY A 20 -7.99 -5.49 -1.86
N SER A 21 -9.05 -5.84 -1.15
CA SER A 21 -10.44 -5.59 -1.54
C SER A 21 -10.96 -4.18 -1.19
N LEU A 22 -10.18 -3.36 -0.48
CA LEU A 22 -10.59 -1.97 -0.21
C LEU A 22 -10.57 -1.14 -1.50
N ALA A 23 -11.41 -0.10 -1.55
CA ALA A 23 -11.44 0.81 -2.69
C ALA A 23 -10.05 1.44 -2.90
N PRO A 24 -9.46 1.32 -4.10
CA PRO A 24 -8.19 1.97 -4.41
C PRO A 24 -8.39 3.48 -4.41
N VAL A 25 -7.46 4.19 -3.78
CA VAL A 25 -7.40 5.66 -3.82
C VAL A 25 -6.30 6.06 -4.78
N GLU A 26 -5.12 5.46 -4.64
CA GLU A 26 -3.94 5.80 -5.42
C GLU A 26 -2.94 4.64 -5.41
N ARG A 27 -2.17 4.51 -6.47
CA ARG A 27 -1.01 3.61 -6.53
C ARG A 27 0.17 4.41 -7.05
N LEU A 28 1.25 4.44 -6.26
CA LEU A 28 2.51 5.03 -6.68
C LEU A 28 3.45 3.88 -7.07
N ASP A 29 3.77 3.83 -8.35
CA ASP A 29 4.75 2.89 -8.88
C ASP A 29 6.18 3.41 -8.69
N ARG A 30 7.15 2.64 -9.19
CA ARG A 30 8.56 2.95 -9.06
C ARG A 30 8.91 4.31 -9.65
N ASP A 31 8.38 4.64 -10.81
CA ASP A 31 8.79 5.84 -11.55
C ASP A 31 8.19 7.09 -10.91
N ALA A 32 6.94 7.00 -10.46
CA ALA A 32 6.30 8.04 -9.65
C ALA A 32 7.06 8.27 -8.33
N LEU A 33 7.53 7.20 -7.67
CA LEU A 33 8.29 7.31 -6.42
C LEU A 33 9.69 7.91 -6.65
N ALA A 34 10.36 7.54 -7.75
CA ALA A 34 11.70 8.04 -8.08
C ALA A 34 11.75 9.57 -8.26
N ALA A 35 10.64 10.20 -8.65
CA ALA A 35 10.54 11.65 -8.76
C ALA A 35 10.46 12.37 -7.40
N ILE A 36 10.11 11.66 -6.32
CA ILE A 36 9.77 12.26 -5.01
C ILE A 36 10.83 11.93 -3.95
N VAL A 37 11.57 10.82 -4.11
CA VAL A 37 12.48 10.31 -3.09
C VAL A 37 13.91 10.10 -3.61
N VAL A 38 14.89 10.42 -2.77
CA VAL A 38 16.32 10.27 -3.11
C VAL A 38 16.75 8.81 -3.12
N ARG A 39 16.14 7.98 -2.26
CA ARG A 39 16.42 6.54 -2.17
C ARG A 39 15.12 5.79 -1.95
N TRP A 40 14.86 4.81 -2.80
CA TRP A 40 13.71 3.92 -2.67
C TRP A 40 14.16 2.46 -2.86
N PRO A 41 13.74 1.52 -2.00
CA PRO A 41 14.11 0.13 -2.18
C PRO A 41 13.53 -0.42 -3.48
N GLU A 42 14.37 -1.05 -4.29
CA GLU A 42 13.96 -1.62 -5.58
C GLU A 42 12.77 -2.59 -5.43
N GLY A 43 11.87 -2.53 -6.40
CA GLY A 43 10.66 -3.35 -6.43
C GLY A 43 9.64 -3.02 -5.33
N THR A 44 9.79 -1.91 -4.60
CA THR A 44 8.80 -1.47 -3.62
C THR A 44 7.81 -0.49 -4.24
N THR A 45 6.52 -0.71 -4.04
CA THR A 45 5.43 0.18 -4.47
C THR A 45 4.60 0.62 -3.26
N VAL A 46 3.92 1.76 -3.37
CA VAL A 46 2.98 2.24 -2.36
C VAL A 46 1.56 2.03 -2.87
N GLU A 47 0.76 1.28 -2.12
CA GLU A 47 -0.66 1.12 -2.37
C GLU A 47 -1.46 1.93 -1.35
N VAL A 48 -2.29 2.85 -1.84
CA VAL A 48 -3.17 3.68 -1.01
C VAL A 48 -4.61 3.26 -1.25
N ARG A 49 -5.29 2.88 -0.17
CA ARG A 49 -6.67 2.37 -0.18
C ARG A 49 -7.53 3.13 0.82
N ALA A 50 -8.84 3.21 0.59
CA ALA A 50 -9.76 3.86 1.50
C ALA A 50 -10.21 2.91 2.62
N CYS A 51 -10.17 3.37 3.87
CA CYS A 51 -10.74 2.64 4.99
C CYS A 51 -12.25 2.45 4.81
N ALA A 52 -12.73 1.20 4.83
CA ALA A 52 -14.16 0.91 4.72
C ALA A 52 -15.02 1.53 5.84
N LYS A 53 -14.44 1.81 7.03
CA LYS A 53 -15.18 2.37 8.16
C LYS A 53 -15.26 3.90 8.17
N CYS A 54 -14.19 4.58 7.77
CA CYS A 54 -14.08 6.04 7.92
C CYS A 54 -13.61 6.79 6.66
N ALA A 55 -13.50 6.08 5.53
CA ALA A 55 -13.05 6.56 4.23
C ALA A 55 -11.64 7.20 4.19
N ARG A 56 -10.90 7.22 5.31
CA ARG A 56 -9.55 7.77 5.36
C ARG A 56 -8.55 6.91 4.59
N PRO A 57 -7.57 7.51 3.90
CA PRO A 57 -6.57 6.77 3.16
C PRO A 57 -5.67 5.97 4.12
N ILE A 58 -5.31 4.77 3.68
CA ILE A 58 -4.38 3.85 4.34
C ILE A 58 -3.33 3.48 3.30
N ALA A 59 -2.07 3.80 3.59
CA ALA A 59 -0.94 3.44 2.74
C ALA A 59 -0.29 2.14 3.21
N ARG A 60 0.08 1.28 2.26
CA ARG A 60 0.84 0.05 2.51
C ARG A 60 1.97 -0.08 1.51
N LEU A 61 3.16 -0.43 2.03
CA LEU A 61 4.29 -0.82 1.20
C LEU A 61 4.14 -2.27 0.76
N THR A 62 4.22 -2.50 -0.54
CA THR A 62 4.28 -3.83 -1.14
C THR A 62 5.59 -3.97 -1.89
N ARG A 63 6.28 -5.09 -1.69
CA ARG A 63 7.49 -5.42 -2.44
C ARG A 63 7.12 -6.46 -3.48
N GLN A 64 7.24 -6.15 -4.76
CA GLN A 64 7.23 -7.16 -5.79
C GLN A 64 8.49 -8.00 -5.61
N ALA A 65 8.32 -9.30 -5.36
CA ALA A 65 9.41 -10.25 -5.58
C ALA A 65 9.75 -10.14 -7.06
N GLY A 66 10.99 -9.76 -7.38
CA GLY A 66 11.44 -9.57 -8.75
C GLY A 66 11.13 -10.82 -9.57
N GLY A 67 10.17 -10.70 -10.49
CA GLY A 67 10.06 -11.64 -11.60
C GLY A 67 11.31 -11.44 -12.45
N ARG A 68 12.20 -12.42 -12.45
CA ARG A 68 13.21 -12.54 -13.49
C ARG A 68 12.48 -12.63 -14.83
N ALA A 69 12.96 -11.84 -15.78
CA ALA A 69 12.63 -11.90 -17.20
C ALA A 69 12.75 -13.32 -17.77
#